data_AF-A0AAX1U5I9-F1
#
_entry.id   AF-A0AAX1U5I9-F1
#
_cell.length_a   1.000
_cell.length_b   1.000
_cell.length_c   1.000
_cell.angle_alpha   90.00
_cell.angle_beta   90.00
_cell.angle_gamma   90.00
#
_symmetry.space_group_name_H-M   'P 1'
#
loop_
_entity.id
_entity.type
_entity.pdbx_description
1 polymer ?
#
loop_
_entity_poly.entity_id
_entity_poly.type
_entity_poly.pdbx_seq_one_letter_code
_entity_poly.pdbx_strand_id
1 'polypeptide(L)'
;MVPVIKVYEMDYSFIIKNYLNPKLWSKVWTLFDYDDYVITLNMNLIDTIDSVIQFRIKLKNKYSGKEIDGTVSYSINHDRIDMLIKKINGTIFRLIGYYEQIYSICYVDGYANLLEQEDIENEKLYRIANEFLDSEGVTNDDIREAYINSYINNNSQFDVLLRNFKEQHVYHLLTDLYIVFLQSIKDEEKLEIVKRKLEDYELKRVMDRISEYQTYVESEQFEEDMKDNLESI
;
A
#
# COMPACT_ATOMS: atom_id res chain seq x y z
N MET A 1 11.11 -15.87 15.68
CA MET A 1 11.07 -14.55 16.35
C MET A 1 9.63 -14.08 16.21
N VAL A 2 8.95 -13.76 17.32
CA VAL A 2 7.55 -13.35 17.27
C VAL A 2 7.49 -11.88 16.80
N PRO A 3 6.67 -11.53 15.80
CA PRO A 3 6.71 -10.20 15.19
C PRO A 3 6.28 -9.10 16.18
N VAL A 4 7.18 -8.17 16.49
CA VAL A 4 6.90 -7.07 17.43
C VAL A 4 6.01 -6.01 16.76
N ILE A 5 4.83 -5.76 17.33
CA ILE A 5 3.95 -4.63 17.00
C ILE A 5 4.37 -3.42 17.83
N LYS A 6 4.79 -2.34 17.18
CA LYS A 6 5.02 -1.03 17.82
C LYS A 6 4.15 0.02 17.14
N VAL A 7 3.28 0.65 17.93
CA VAL A 7 2.41 1.75 17.50
C VAL A 7 2.84 2.98 18.28
N TYR A 8 3.17 4.06 17.57
CA TYR A 8 3.68 5.27 18.21
C TYR A 8 2.58 6.32 18.27
N GLU A 9 2.26 6.75 19.49
CA GLU A 9 1.37 7.89 19.68
C GLU A 9 2.08 9.18 19.23
N MET A 10 1.42 9.91 18.34
CA MET A 10 1.95 11.12 17.75
C MET A 10 1.13 12.34 18.15
N ASP A 11 1.79 13.34 18.73
CA ASP A 11 1.17 14.65 18.96
C ASP A 11 1.20 15.48 17.67
N TYR A 12 0.25 15.20 16.78
CA TYR A 12 0.05 15.96 15.55
C TYR A 12 -0.24 17.44 15.84
N SER A 13 -0.87 17.76 16.97
CA SER A 13 -1.12 19.16 17.35
C SER A 13 0.18 19.90 17.60
N PHE A 14 1.16 19.27 18.24
CA PHE A 14 2.49 19.84 18.42
C PHE A 14 3.17 20.10 17.08
N ILE A 15 3.16 19.12 16.16
CA ILE A 15 3.79 19.26 14.84
C ILE A 15 3.15 20.42 14.06
N ILE A 16 1.81 20.47 14.02
CA ILE A 16 1.08 21.52 13.32
C ILE A 16 1.29 22.90 13.96
N LYS A 17 1.36 23.01 15.29
CA LYS A 17 1.63 24.31 15.94
C LYS A 17 3.05 24.80 15.73
N ASN A 18 4.00 23.90 15.47
CA ASN A 18 5.42 24.19 15.36
C ASN A 18 5.98 23.94 13.96
N TYR A 19 5.14 23.86 12.93
CA TYR A 19 5.54 23.44 11.59
C TYR A 19 6.63 24.30 10.94
N LEU A 20 6.77 25.56 11.35
CA LEU A 20 7.84 26.46 10.89
C LEU A 20 9.19 26.24 11.60
N ASN A 21 9.26 25.35 12.59
CA ASN A 21 10.51 25.04 13.29
C ASN A 21 11.41 24.13 12.42
N PRO A 22 12.59 24.61 11.97
CA PRO A 22 13.45 23.85 11.08
C PRO A 22 13.94 22.51 11.66
N LYS A 23 13.97 22.38 13.00
CA LYS A 23 14.32 21.11 13.66
C LYS A 23 13.32 19.98 13.39
N LEU A 24 12.10 20.32 12.96
CA LEU A 24 11.06 19.34 12.62
C LEU A 24 11.07 18.95 11.14
N TRP A 25 11.70 19.73 10.26
CA TRP A 25 11.63 19.51 8.81
C TRP A 25 12.38 18.25 8.36
N SER A 26 13.50 17.93 9.02
CA SER A 26 14.29 16.72 8.75
C SER A 26 13.87 15.53 9.61
N LYS A 27 12.87 15.68 10.48
CA LYS A 27 12.43 14.60 11.36
C LYS A 27 11.59 13.60 10.58
N VAL A 28 11.91 12.33 10.83
CA VAL A 28 11.13 11.17 10.40
C VAL A 28 10.58 10.53 11.66
N TRP A 29 9.27 10.34 11.70
CA TRP A 29 8.56 9.71 12.81
C TRP A 29 8.09 8.33 12.38
N THR A 30 8.40 7.30 13.15
CA THR A 30 7.81 5.97 12.96
C THR A 30 6.38 6.03 13.50
N LEU A 31 5.40 5.67 12.69
CA LEU A 31 4.00 5.57 13.11
C LEU A 31 3.66 4.15 13.55
N PHE A 32 4.19 3.17 12.81
CA PHE A 32 3.86 1.77 12.96
C PHE A 32 5.04 0.91 12.52
N ASP A 33 5.38 -0.11 13.29
CA ASP A 33 6.41 -1.11 12.98
C ASP A 33 5.85 -2.49 13.33
N TYR A 34 5.79 -3.39 12.37
CA TYR A 34 5.26 -4.74 12.53
C TYR A 34 5.95 -5.70 11.57
N ASP A 35 6.47 -6.80 12.13
CA ASP A 35 7.15 -7.85 11.37
C ASP A 35 8.24 -7.27 10.47
N ASP A 36 8.09 -7.39 9.15
CA ASP A 36 9.03 -6.86 8.16
C ASP A 36 8.74 -5.41 7.75
N TYR A 37 7.65 -4.80 8.22
CA TYR A 37 7.12 -3.55 7.70
C TYR A 37 7.26 -2.40 8.67
N VAL A 38 7.76 -1.27 8.17
CA VAL A 38 7.83 -0.01 8.91
C VAL A 38 7.12 1.09 8.14
N ILE A 39 6.33 1.87 8.86
CA ILE A 39 5.55 2.99 8.34
C ILE A 39 6.05 4.25 9.02
N THR A 40 6.50 5.20 8.22
CA THR A 40 7.06 6.46 8.69
C THR A 40 6.33 7.66 8.12
N LEU A 41 6.32 8.75 8.87
CA LEU A 41 5.81 10.06 8.48
C LEU A 41 6.97 11.06 8.49
N ASN A 42 6.99 11.97 7.53
CA ASN A 42 7.82 13.18 7.60
C ASN A 42 7.09 14.36 6.96
N MET A 43 7.46 15.57 7.35
CA MET A 43 7.00 16.76 6.64
C MET A 43 7.68 16.80 5.27
N ASN A 44 6.90 17.01 4.22
CA ASN A 44 7.38 17.00 2.83
C ASN A 44 7.45 18.41 2.24
N LEU A 45 6.41 19.21 2.48
CA LEU A 45 6.27 20.54 1.91
C LEU A 45 5.42 21.43 2.83
N ILE A 46 5.75 22.72 2.87
CA ILE A 46 4.88 23.78 3.40
C ILE A 46 4.53 24.64 2.20
N ASP A 47 3.28 24.54 1.75
CA ASP A 47 2.78 25.31 0.62
C ASP A 47 2.07 26.56 1.13
N THR A 48 2.67 27.71 0.83
CA THR A 48 2.15 29.01 1.25
C THR A 48 1.06 29.55 0.31
N ILE A 49 0.97 29.05 -0.93
CA ILE A 49 -0.05 29.46 -1.89
C ILE A 49 -1.40 28.87 -1.43
N ASP A 50 -1.42 27.57 -1.16
CA ASP A 50 -2.64 26.85 -0.78
C ASP A 50 -2.83 26.80 0.75
N SER A 51 -1.89 27.34 1.53
CA SER A 51 -1.90 27.31 3.00
C SER A 51 -2.01 25.88 3.55
N VAL A 52 -1.22 24.95 3.00
CA VAL A 52 -1.21 23.53 3.39
C VAL A 52 0.16 23.08 3.87
N ILE A 53 0.15 22.17 4.85
CA ILE A 53 1.33 21.39 5.24
C ILE A 53 1.14 20.00 4.67
N GLN A 54 2.08 19.55 3.84
CA GLN A 54 2.05 18.23 3.25
C GLN A 54 2.98 17.30 4.02
N PHE A 55 2.46 16.14 4.37
CA PHE A 55 3.22 15.05 4.95
C PHE A 55 3.42 13.95 3.92
N ARG A 56 4.61 13.36 3.90
CA ARG A 56 4.88 12.10 3.21
C ARG A 56 4.76 10.97 4.23
N ILE A 57 4.05 9.93 3.85
CA ILE A 57 3.93 8.67 4.55
C ILE A 57 4.63 7.63 3.68
N LYS A 58 5.53 6.86 4.27
CA LYS A 58 6.28 5.82 3.58
C LYS A 58 5.99 4.48 4.25
N LEU A 59 5.70 3.46 3.44
CA LEU A 59 5.68 2.06 3.84
C LEU A 59 6.93 1.39 3.25
N LYS A 60 7.74 0.76 4.10
CA LYS A 60 8.97 0.08 3.71
C LYS A 60 9.00 -1.33 4.28
N ASN A 61 9.42 -2.28 3.47
CA ASN A 61 9.80 -3.62 3.94
C ASN A 61 11.30 -3.62 4.28
N LYS A 62 11.63 -3.99 5.52
CA LYS A 62 12.96 -3.93 6.13
C LYS A 62 13.96 -4.88 5.46
N TYR A 63 13.49 -6.04 5.00
CA TYR A 63 14.35 -7.08 4.41
C TYR A 63 14.61 -6.88 2.92
N SER A 64 13.55 -6.63 2.13
CA SER A 64 13.67 -6.44 0.69
C SER A 64 14.14 -5.05 0.29
N GLY A 65 14.04 -4.06 1.19
CA GLY A 65 14.33 -2.66 0.91
C GLY A 65 13.30 -1.96 0.01
N LYS A 66 12.27 -2.68 -0.46
CA LYS A 66 11.18 -2.13 -1.26
C LYS A 66 10.37 -1.14 -0.42
N GLU A 67 10.05 0.00 -1.03
CA GLU A 67 9.27 1.05 -0.39
C GLU A 67 8.28 1.67 -1.38
N ILE A 68 7.20 2.21 -0.82
CA ILE A 68 6.24 3.06 -1.51
C ILE A 68 5.90 4.23 -0.60
N ASP A 69 5.48 5.34 -1.19
CA ASP A 69 5.04 6.50 -0.43
C ASP A 69 3.71 7.07 -0.93
N GLY A 70 3.07 7.81 -0.04
CA GLY A 70 1.87 8.57 -0.30
C GLY A 70 1.93 9.88 0.45
N THR A 71 1.16 10.85 0.00
CA THR A 71 1.15 12.18 0.62
C THR A 71 -0.22 12.53 1.14
N VAL A 72 -0.24 13.25 2.25
CA VAL A 72 -1.46 13.83 2.84
C VAL A 72 -1.25 15.31 3.07
N SER A 73 -2.28 16.10 2.79
CA SER A 73 -2.24 17.55 3.00
C SER A 73 -3.15 17.95 4.16
N TYR A 74 -2.61 18.79 5.02
CA TYR A 74 -3.30 19.46 6.11
C TYR A 74 -3.50 20.94 5.76
N SER A 75 -4.74 21.36 5.56
CA SER A 75 -5.07 22.78 5.39
C SER A 75 -5.03 23.50 6.74
N ILE A 76 -4.16 24.49 6.85
CA ILE A 76 -4.00 25.30 8.07
C ILE A 76 -5.30 26.01 8.45
N ASN A 77 -6.13 26.36 7.45
CA ASN A 77 -7.32 27.17 7.63
C ASN A 77 -8.60 26.35 7.84
N HIS A 78 -8.61 25.07 7.43
CA HIS A 78 -9.84 24.30 7.32
C HIS A 78 -9.79 22.93 7.99
N ASP A 79 -8.62 22.32 8.12
CA ASP A 79 -8.52 20.97 8.67
C ASP A 79 -8.41 20.99 10.19
N ARG A 80 -9.09 20.02 10.82
CA ARG A 80 -8.89 19.66 12.22
C ARG A 80 -7.89 18.51 12.34
N ILE A 81 -7.29 18.33 13.53
CA ILE A 81 -6.30 17.26 13.76
C ILE A 81 -6.89 15.86 13.56
N ASP A 82 -8.16 15.63 13.94
CA ASP A 82 -8.85 14.36 13.70
C ASP A 82 -8.99 14.06 12.19
N MET A 83 -9.19 15.09 11.36
CA MET A 83 -9.22 14.93 9.91
C MET A 83 -7.84 14.54 9.37
N LEU A 84 -6.76 15.12 9.89
CA LEU A 84 -5.39 14.74 9.53
C LEU A 84 -5.12 13.28 9.88
N ILE A 85 -5.44 12.86 11.11
CA ILE A 85 -5.29 11.47 11.56
C ILE A 85 -6.06 10.52 10.64
N LYS A 86 -7.30 10.86 10.29
CA LYS A 86 -8.10 10.07 9.35
C LYS A 86 -7.46 9.98 7.96
N LYS A 87 -6.94 11.08 7.42
CA LYS A 87 -6.22 11.12 6.13
C LYS A 87 -4.94 10.26 6.17
N ILE A 88 -4.18 10.35 7.26
CA ILE A 88 -2.97 9.54 7.48
C ILE A 88 -3.33 8.05 7.51
N ASN A 89 -4.26 7.66 8.38
CA ASN A 89 -4.66 6.26 8.55
C ASN A 89 -5.26 5.68 7.26
N GLY A 90 -6.07 6.46 6.54
CA GLY A 90 -6.59 6.07 5.23
C GLY A 90 -5.49 5.91 4.18
N THR A 91 -4.47 6.77 4.21
CA THR A 91 -3.32 6.66 3.30
C THR A 91 -2.48 5.45 3.63
N ILE A 92 -2.20 5.16 4.90
CA ILE A 92 -1.48 3.96 5.31
C ILE A 92 -2.20 2.70 4.83
N PHE A 93 -3.51 2.60 5.07
CA PHE A 93 -4.32 1.47 4.60
C PHE A 93 -4.23 1.28 3.08
N ARG A 94 -4.31 2.38 2.32
CA ARG A 94 -4.14 2.35 0.86
C ARG A 94 -2.72 1.92 0.46
N LEU A 95 -1.69 2.37 1.16
CA LEU A 95 -0.31 1.97 0.90
C LEU A 95 -0.13 0.47 1.14
N ILE A 96 -0.66 -0.10 2.23
CA ILE A 96 -0.59 -1.55 2.46
C ILE A 96 -1.14 -2.33 1.25
N GLY A 97 -2.30 -1.94 0.73
CA GLY A 97 -2.88 -2.59 -0.45
C GLY A 97 -2.15 -2.34 -1.75
N TYR A 98 -1.63 -1.13 -1.95
CA TYR A 98 -0.80 -0.84 -3.12
C TYR A 98 0.51 -1.64 -3.10
N TYR A 99 1.12 -1.77 -1.93
CA TYR A 99 2.32 -2.59 -1.75
C TYR A 99 2.03 -4.06 -2.07
N GLU A 100 0.94 -4.61 -1.53
CA GLU A 100 0.51 -5.98 -1.80
C GLU A 100 0.32 -6.21 -3.31
N GLN A 101 -0.37 -5.29 -3.99
CA GLN A 101 -0.62 -5.39 -5.43
C GLN A 101 0.64 -5.36 -6.29
N ILE A 102 1.64 -4.57 -5.91
CA ILE A 102 2.85 -4.40 -6.72
C ILE A 102 3.92 -5.43 -6.39
N TYR A 103 4.04 -5.82 -5.13
CA TYR A 103 5.19 -6.58 -4.65
C TYR A 103 4.86 -7.95 -4.08
N SER A 104 3.58 -8.28 -3.89
CA SER A 104 3.16 -9.60 -3.41
C SER A 104 2.35 -10.34 -4.49
N ILE A 105 1.29 -9.72 -5.02
CA ILE A 105 0.37 -10.35 -5.99
C ILE A 105 1.07 -10.71 -7.30
N CYS A 106 2.09 -9.95 -7.71
CA CYS A 106 2.86 -10.23 -8.93
C CYS A 106 3.63 -11.55 -8.90
N TYR A 107 3.78 -12.17 -7.72
CA TYR A 107 4.41 -13.48 -7.55
C TYR A 107 3.41 -14.62 -7.32
N VAL A 108 2.10 -14.34 -7.35
CA VAL A 108 1.06 -15.36 -7.20
C VAL A 108 0.92 -16.16 -8.49
N ASP A 109 0.69 -17.47 -8.35
CA ASP A 109 0.42 -18.37 -9.45
C ASP A 109 -0.73 -17.84 -10.33
N GLY A 110 -0.48 -17.79 -11.65
CA GLY A 110 -1.42 -17.24 -12.63
C GLY A 110 -1.14 -15.78 -13.02
N TYR A 111 -0.37 -15.01 -12.24
CA TYR A 111 0.01 -13.65 -12.66
C TYR A 111 0.89 -13.65 -13.91
N ALA A 112 1.90 -14.54 -13.95
CA ALA A 112 2.76 -14.69 -15.13
C ALA A 112 1.96 -15.16 -16.37
N ASN A 113 1.03 -16.09 -16.19
CA ASN A 113 0.15 -16.56 -17.27
C ASN A 113 -0.74 -15.44 -17.82
N LEU A 114 -1.20 -14.51 -16.97
CA LEU A 114 -1.95 -13.34 -17.42
C LEU A 114 -1.09 -12.42 -18.29
N LEU A 115 0.18 -12.20 -17.95
CA LEU A 115 1.12 -11.44 -18.79
C LEU A 115 1.37 -12.12 -20.13
N GLU A 116 1.55 -13.44 -20.16
CA GLU A 116 1.69 -14.18 -21.42
C GLU A 116 0.42 -14.09 -22.28
N GLN A 117 -0.76 -14.06 -21.65
CA GLN A 117 -2.02 -13.87 -22.36
C GLN A 117 -2.17 -12.48 -22.98
N GLU A 118 -1.62 -11.45 -22.34
CA GLU A 118 -1.57 -10.08 -22.90
C GLU A 118 -0.84 -10.08 -24.24
N ASP A 119 0.37 -10.65 -24.27
CA ASP A 119 1.20 -10.71 -25.47
C ASP A 119 0.46 -11.45 -26.60
N ILE A 120 -0.14 -12.59 -26.29
CA ILE A 120 -0.90 -13.39 -27.27
C ILE A 120 -2.14 -12.65 -27.78
N GLU A 121 -2.85 -11.92 -26.91
CA GLU A 121 -4.02 -11.12 -27.29
C GLU A 121 -3.59 -9.95 -28.21
N ASN A 122 -2.58 -9.19 -27.79
CA ASN A 122 -2.07 -8.04 -28.52
C ASN A 122 -1.51 -8.41 -29.88
N GLU A 123 -0.79 -9.54 -30.01
CA GLU A 123 -0.32 -10.06 -31.30
C GLU A 123 -1.49 -10.38 -32.25
N LYS A 124 -2.57 -10.97 -31.72
CA LYS A 124 -3.78 -11.28 -32.53
C LYS A 124 -4.49 -10.00 -32.96
N LEU A 125 -4.69 -9.05 -32.05
CA LEU A 125 -5.32 -7.76 -32.36
C LEU A 125 -4.49 -6.96 -33.37
N TYR A 126 -3.16 -6.96 -33.22
CA TYR A 126 -2.23 -6.37 -34.17
C TYR A 126 -2.38 -6.97 -35.57
N ARG A 127 -2.42 -8.30 -35.67
CA ARG A 127 -2.59 -8.99 -36.96
C ARG A 127 -3.93 -8.65 -37.61
N ILE A 128 -5.03 -8.68 -36.85
CA ILE A 128 -6.38 -8.32 -37.35
C ILE A 128 -6.40 -6.90 -37.90
N ALA A 129 -5.83 -5.94 -37.16
CA ALA A 129 -5.78 -4.55 -37.59
C ALA A 129 -4.91 -4.35 -38.84
N ASN A 130 -3.77 -5.03 -38.94
CA ASN A 130 -2.93 -4.97 -40.14
C ASN A 130 -3.61 -5.57 -41.38
N GLU A 131 -4.22 -6.75 -41.24
CA GLU A 131 -4.95 -7.40 -42.34
C GLU A 131 -6.09 -6.50 -42.85
N PHE A 132 -6.80 -5.82 -41.95
CA PHE A 132 -7.81 -4.82 -42.31
C PHE A 132 -7.19 -3.64 -43.08
N LEU A 133 -6.10 -3.05 -42.58
CA LEU A 133 -5.43 -1.91 -43.23
C LEU A 133 -4.85 -2.28 -44.60
N ASP A 134 -4.34 -3.50 -44.76
CA ASP A 134 -3.87 -4.03 -46.05
C ASP A 134 -5.02 -4.16 -47.04
N SER A 135 -6.18 -4.65 -46.60
CA SER A 135 -7.38 -4.77 -47.42
C SER A 135 -7.94 -3.41 -47.88
N GLU A 136 -7.75 -2.37 -47.07
CA GLU A 136 -8.14 -0.98 -47.36
C GLU A 136 -7.05 -0.20 -48.13
N GLY A 137 -5.90 -0.83 -48.41
CA GLY A 137 -4.81 -0.22 -49.18
C GLY A 137 -4.08 0.91 -48.44
N VAL A 138 -4.15 0.95 -47.11
CA VAL A 138 -3.49 1.97 -46.29
C VAL A 138 -2.00 1.65 -46.17
N THR A 139 -1.14 2.50 -46.75
CA THR A 139 0.32 2.27 -46.82
C THR A 139 1.15 3.26 -46.00
N ASN A 140 0.53 4.30 -45.43
CA ASN A 140 1.23 5.27 -44.62
C ASN A 140 1.45 4.72 -43.19
N ASP A 141 2.70 4.55 -42.80
CA ASP A 141 3.09 3.91 -41.53
C ASP A 141 2.54 4.63 -40.30
N ASP A 142 2.57 5.96 -40.26
CA ASP A 142 2.08 6.74 -39.10
C ASP A 142 0.58 6.52 -38.87
N ILE A 143 -0.21 6.49 -39.96
CA ILE A 143 -1.65 6.23 -39.90
C ILE A 143 -1.90 4.79 -39.43
N ARG A 144 -1.11 3.83 -39.93
CA ARG A 144 -1.23 2.41 -39.54
C ARG A 144 -0.92 2.24 -38.06
N GLU A 145 0.20 2.77 -37.59
CA GLU A 145 0.60 2.69 -36.17
C GLU A 145 -0.46 3.31 -35.27
N ALA A 146 -0.92 4.53 -35.57
CA ALA A 146 -1.95 5.20 -34.78
C ALA A 146 -3.27 4.40 -34.74
N TYR A 147 -3.69 3.82 -35.88
CA TYR A 147 -4.89 3.00 -35.95
C TYR A 147 -4.75 1.72 -35.15
N ILE A 148 -3.66 0.98 -35.33
CA ILE A 148 -3.40 -0.29 -34.64
C ILE A 148 -3.33 -0.07 -33.13
N ASN A 149 -2.60 0.95 -32.67
CA ASN A 149 -2.51 1.29 -31.24
C ASN A 149 -3.89 1.62 -30.65
N SER A 150 -4.68 2.43 -31.36
CA SER A 150 -6.05 2.75 -30.95
C SER A 150 -6.94 1.50 -30.92
N TYR A 151 -6.83 0.61 -31.91
CA TYR A 151 -7.60 -0.62 -31.99
C TYR A 151 -7.26 -1.57 -30.84
N ILE A 152 -5.98 -1.81 -30.57
CA ILE A 152 -5.53 -2.66 -29.45
C ILE A 152 -6.04 -2.09 -28.12
N ASN A 153 -5.79 -0.80 -27.86
CA ASN A 153 -6.21 -0.14 -26.62
C ASN A 153 -7.73 -0.21 -26.37
N ASN A 154 -8.55 -0.16 -27.42
CA ASN A 154 -10.00 -0.18 -27.29
C ASN A 154 -10.60 -1.59 -27.19
N ASN A 155 -9.84 -2.64 -27.54
CA ASN A 155 -10.37 -4.01 -27.63
C ASN A 155 -9.71 -5.01 -26.69
N SER A 156 -8.48 -4.75 -26.21
CA SER A 156 -7.81 -5.60 -25.23
C SER A 156 -8.64 -5.72 -23.95
N GLN A 157 -8.76 -6.94 -23.43
CA GLN A 157 -9.39 -7.21 -22.14
C GLN A 157 -8.38 -7.33 -21.00
N PHE A 158 -7.07 -7.27 -21.31
CA PHE A 158 -6.01 -7.52 -20.35
C PHE A 158 -6.12 -6.64 -19.09
N ASP A 159 -6.30 -5.34 -19.24
CA ASP A 159 -6.42 -4.42 -18.10
C ASP A 159 -7.56 -4.80 -17.14
N VAL A 160 -8.70 -5.24 -17.70
CA VAL A 160 -9.85 -5.69 -16.92
C VAL A 160 -9.54 -6.98 -16.18
N LEU A 161 -8.91 -7.95 -16.86
CA LEU A 161 -8.52 -9.23 -16.26
C LEU A 161 -7.47 -9.05 -15.16
N LEU A 162 -6.45 -8.22 -15.41
CA LEU A 162 -5.40 -7.92 -14.44
C LEU A 162 -5.97 -7.21 -13.21
N ARG A 163 -6.89 -6.25 -13.40
CA ARG A 163 -7.58 -5.59 -12.29
C ARG A 163 -8.38 -6.59 -11.48
N ASN A 164 -9.20 -7.42 -12.14
CA ASN A 164 -10.02 -8.43 -11.45
C ASN A 164 -9.14 -9.43 -10.68
N PHE A 165 -8.02 -9.86 -11.26
CA PHE A 165 -7.05 -10.73 -10.59
C PHE A 165 -6.49 -10.07 -9.32
N LYS A 166 -6.05 -8.81 -9.41
CA LYS A 166 -5.56 -8.06 -8.24
C LYS A 166 -6.64 -7.87 -7.18
N GLU A 167 -7.87 -7.55 -7.58
CA GLU A 167 -9.01 -7.38 -6.66
C GLU A 167 -9.40 -8.67 -5.92
N GLN A 168 -9.21 -9.84 -6.56
CA GLN A 168 -9.46 -11.14 -5.94
C GLN A 168 -8.39 -11.54 -4.92
N HIS A 169 -7.16 -11.04 -5.06
CA HIS A 169 -6.04 -11.41 -4.19
C HIS A 169 -5.72 -10.37 -3.12
N VAL A 170 -6.28 -9.16 -3.22
CA VAL A 170 -6.05 -8.11 -2.21
C VAL A 170 -6.58 -8.56 -0.85
N TYR A 171 -5.86 -8.24 0.22
CA TYR A 171 -6.04 -8.69 1.61
C TYR A 171 -5.55 -10.10 1.94
N HIS A 172 -5.25 -10.97 0.98
CA HIS A 172 -4.92 -12.38 1.23
C HIS A 172 -3.43 -12.65 1.48
N LEU A 173 -2.54 -11.74 1.07
CA LEU A 173 -1.08 -11.96 1.15
C LEU A 173 -0.46 -11.21 2.33
N LEU A 174 -0.96 -10.01 2.64
CA LEU A 174 -0.53 -9.17 3.76
C LEU A 174 -1.61 -9.05 4.85
N THR A 175 -2.38 -10.12 5.04
CA THR A 175 -3.56 -10.15 5.91
C THR A 175 -3.26 -9.72 7.35
N ASP A 176 -2.14 -10.18 7.90
CA ASP A 176 -1.71 -9.84 9.26
C ASP A 176 -1.40 -8.35 9.40
N LEU A 177 -0.66 -7.78 8.45
CA LEU A 177 -0.37 -6.35 8.41
C LEU A 177 -1.66 -5.51 8.35
N TYR A 178 -2.65 -5.92 7.55
CA TYR A 178 -3.95 -5.26 7.51
C TYR A 178 -4.68 -5.30 8.85
N ILE A 179 -4.86 -6.50 9.41
CA ILE A 179 -5.64 -6.69 10.64
C ILE A 179 -4.97 -5.98 11.81
N VAL A 180 -3.66 -6.16 11.99
CA VAL A 180 -2.91 -5.55 13.08
C VAL A 180 -2.94 -4.03 12.98
N PHE A 181 -2.73 -3.47 11.78
CA PHE A 181 -2.82 -2.03 11.58
C PHE A 181 -4.20 -1.50 11.94
N LEU A 182 -5.28 -2.13 11.45
CA LEU A 182 -6.65 -1.70 11.71
C LEU A 182 -7.05 -1.83 13.18
N GLN A 183 -6.61 -2.89 13.85
CA GLN A 183 -6.78 -3.06 15.30
C GLN A 183 -6.05 -1.95 16.07
N SER A 184 -4.83 -1.61 15.67
CA SER A 184 -4.02 -0.58 16.34
C SER A 184 -4.66 0.81 16.32
N ILE A 185 -5.38 1.13 15.23
CA ILE A 185 -6.10 2.41 15.09
C ILE A 185 -7.58 2.31 15.46
N LYS A 186 -8.04 1.14 15.92
CA LYS A 186 -9.43 0.85 16.29
C LYS A 186 -10.45 1.16 15.17
N ASP A 187 -10.10 0.86 13.92
CA ASP A 187 -10.96 1.06 12.74
C ASP A 187 -11.77 -0.22 12.46
N GLU A 188 -12.81 -0.43 13.25
CA GLU A 188 -13.67 -1.63 13.22
C GLU A 188 -14.40 -1.80 11.88
N GLU A 189 -14.81 -0.69 11.25
CA GLU A 189 -15.54 -0.71 9.98
C GLU A 189 -14.70 -1.34 8.87
N LYS A 190 -13.45 -0.88 8.71
CA LYS A 190 -12.54 -1.47 7.72
C LYS A 190 -12.07 -2.85 8.11
N LEU A 191 -11.91 -3.12 9.41
CA LEU A 191 -11.55 -4.45 9.88
C LEU A 191 -12.60 -5.48 9.44
N GLU A 192 -13.88 -5.13 9.54
CA GLU A 192 -14.97 -5.99 9.10
C GLU A 192 -15.05 -6.13 7.57
N ILE A 193 -14.64 -5.11 6.81
CA ILE A 193 -14.50 -5.22 5.35
C ILE A 193 -13.42 -6.23 4.98
N VAL A 194 -12.24 -6.14 5.63
CA VAL A 194 -11.13 -7.07 5.40
C VAL A 194 -11.54 -8.50 5.78
N LYS A 195 -12.13 -8.70 6.97
CA LYS A 195 -12.56 -10.02 7.44
C LYS A 195 -13.54 -10.71 6.49
N ARG A 196 -14.51 -9.97 5.93
CA ARG A 196 -15.50 -10.50 4.97
C ARG A 196 -14.90 -10.94 3.63
N LYS A 197 -13.67 -10.54 3.33
CA LYS A 197 -12.97 -10.92 2.10
C LYS A 197 -12.10 -12.16 2.28
N LEU A 198 -11.77 -12.52 3.51
CA LEU A 198 -10.92 -13.68 3.82
C LEU A 198 -11.74 -14.96 3.91
N GLU A 199 -11.12 -16.08 3.55
CA GLU A 199 -11.68 -17.40 3.81
C GLU A 199 -11.54 -17.75 5.30
N ASP A 200 -12.47 -18.57 5.84
CA ASP A 200 -12.55 -18.87 7.28
C ASP A 200 -11.23 -19.42 7.86
N TYR A 201 -10.51 -20.24 7.09
CA TYR A 201 -9.23 -20.80 7.54
C TYR A 201 -8.09 -19.77 7.52
N GLU A 202 -8.09 -18.83 6.57
CA GLU A 202 -7.10 -17.75 6.50
C GLU A 202 -7.27 -16.83 7.71
N LEU A 203 -8.52 -16.44 7.97
CA LEU A 203 -8.88 -15.62 9.11
C LEU A 203 -8.49 -16.31 10.42
N LYS A 204 -8.84 -17.59 10.59
CA LYS A 204 -8.48 -18.34 11.81
C LYS A 204 -6.96 -18.39 12.01
N ARG A 205 -6.19 -18.76 10.99
CA ARG A 205 -4.72 -18.84 11.07
C ARG A 205 -4.11 -17.49 11.49
N VAL A 206 -4.60 -16.39 10.91
CA VAL A 206 -4.08 -15.05 11.23
C VAL A 206 -4.49 -14.64 12.63
N MET A 207 -5.73 -14.89 13.04
CA MET A 207 -6.19 -14.60 14.40
C MET A 207 -5.41 -15.41 15.45
N ASP A 208 -5.14 -16.69 15.19
CA ASP A 208 -4.30 -17.54 16.06
C ASP A 208 -2.89 -16.95 16.20
N ARG A 209 -2.22 -16.56 15.09
CA ARG A 209 -0.91 -15.89 15.11
C ARG A 209 -0.93 -14.59 15.91
N ILE A 210 -1.98 -13.77 15.75
CA ILE A 210 -2.14 -12.51 16.48
C ILE A 210 -2.31 -12.77 17.98
N SER A 211 -3.14 -13.75 18.35
CA SER A 211 -3.36 -14.14 19.74
C SER A 211 -2.11 -14.73 20.40
N GLU A 212 -1.33 -15.53 19.68
CA GLU A 212 -0.01 -16.00 20.13
C GLU A 212 0.92 -14.83 20.45
N TYR A 213 0.98 -13.82 19.57
CA TYR A 213 1.79 -12.63 19.82
C TYR A 213 1.29 -11.82 21.02
N GLN A 214 -0.02 -11.58 21.14
CA GLN A 214 -0.60 -10.87 22.29
C GLN A 214 -0.25 -11.57 23.60
N THR A 215 -0.36 -12.90 23.62
CA THR A 215 0.01 -13.72 24.79
C THR A 215 1.50 -13.62 25.11
N TYR A 216 2.36 -13.61 24.09
CA TYR A 216 3.81 -13.45 24.28
C TYR A 216 4.16 -12.08 24.87
N VAL A 217 3.58 -10.99 24.38
CA VAL A 217 3.82 -9.63 24.91
C VAL A 217 3.43 -9.49 26.39
N GLU A 218 2.40 -10.22 26.82
CA GLU A 218 1.96 -10.24 28.22
C GLU A 218 2.81 -11.18 29.11
N SER A 219 3.77 -11.92 28.55
CA SER A 219 4.56 -12.91 29.27
C SER A 219 5.84 -12.35 29.90
N GLU A 220 6.30 -12.98 30.99
CA GLU A 220 7.59 -12.68 31.61
C GLU A 220 8.77 -12.88 30.62
N GLN A 221 8.63 -13.82 29.67
CA GLN A 221 9.63 -14.06 28.62
C GLN A 221 9.85 -12.82 27.76
N PHE A 222 8.79 -12.09 27.41
CA PHE A 222 8.93 -10.85 26.64
C PHE A 222 9.64 -9.76 27.44
N GLU A 223 9.38 -9.66 28.75
CA GLU A 223 10.12 -8.72 29.60
C GLU A 223 11.62 -9.04 29.66
N GLU A 224 11.98 -10.33 29.75
CA GLU A 224 13.38 -10.78 29.71
C GLU A 224 14.02 -10.46 28.36
N ASP A 225 13.37 -10.85 27.26
CA ASP A 225 13.86 -10.60 25.90
C ASP A 225 14.05 -9.10 25.61
N MET A 226 13.19 -8.23 26.16
CA MET A 226 13.33 -6.77 26.00
C MET A 226 14.40 -6.16 26.93
N LYS A 227 14.59 -6.71 28.14
CA LYS A 227 15.67 -6.28 29.04
C LYS A 227 17.05 -6.60 28.45
N ASP A 228 17.19 -7.72 27.76
CA ASP A 228 18.42 -8.12 27.08
C ASP A 228 18.76 -7.22 25.87
N ASN A 229 17.76 -6.52 25.31
CA ASN A 229 17.95 -5.53 24.24
C ASN A 229 18.31 -4.13 24.75
N LEU A 230 18.42 -3.93 26.06
CA LEU A 230 18.90 -2.67 26.63
C LEU A 230 20.43 -2.60 26.50
N GLU A 231 20.92 -1.68 25.68
CA GLU A 231 22.36 -1.40 25.58
C GLU A 231 22.89 -0.83 26.91
N SER A 232 24.02 -1.36 27.39
CA SER A 232 24.69 -0.83 28.57
C SER A 232 25.16 0.61 28.35
N ILE A 233 24.84 1.50 29.28
CA ILE A 233 25.30 2.91 29.30
C ILE A 233 26.79 2.98 29.61
#